data_AF-A0A9Q3SQU7-F1
#
_entry.id   AF-A0A9Q3SQU7-F1
#
_cell.length_a   1.000
_cell.length_b   1.000
_cell.length_c   1.000
_cell.angle_alpha   90.00
_cell.angle_beta   90.00
_cell.angle_gamma   90.00
#
_symmetry.space_group_name_H-M   'P 1'
#
loop_
_entity.id
_entity.type
_entity.pdbx_description
1 polymer ?
#
loop_
_entity_poly.entity_id
_entity_poly.type
_entity_poly.pdbx_seq_one_letter_code
_entity_poly.pdbx_strand_id
1 'polypeptide(L)'
;MAAARIRPGDRSASGPRHRRKWLRRDPSVLDGAGRARCPRGAERADGAAVRGHGLLRWAGARGVVGRGDDVLPDPPGFDGRRETEGPRADVRIGRRPVTHADHDRPAYFDAYPTIAFDRDDLGVLTVRLHSDDGPVRYSPQHHHDWVRAFVDIADDRDNRVMILTGTGDSFIDVFAWDERTADAQMWDVIYYEGKHLLRRLLDIEIPVIGVVNGAATIHAELALLSDVTLASESAILQDKAHVLAGSVPGDGVQVVWQELLGPNRGRYFLLTGQVLSAAEALDLGVVNEVMPAGELMPRARELARELAARPVLQMRYTRVVLTGRLKRLIDESLSNGLAVEGLAILDSVRLAQETAASDQVE
;
A
#
# COMPACT_ATOMS: atom_id res chain seq x y z
N MET A 1 -10.23 44.37 -48.62
CA MET A 1 -11.66 44.15 -48.35
C MET A 1 -11.81 43.42 -47.03
N ALA A 2 -12.89 43.70 -46.31
CA ALA A 2 -13.08 43.53 -44.87
C ALA A 2 -12.97 42.09 -44.30
N ALA A 3 -12.26 42.02 -43.17
CA ALA A 3 -12.53 41.35 -41.88
C ALA A 3 -13.40 40.07 -41.81
N ALA A 4 -12.83 39.05 -41.16
CA ALA A 4 -13.51 38.28 -40.12
C ALA A 4 -12.51 37.82 -39.05
N ARG A 5 -12.52 38.48 -37.88
CA ARG A 5 -11.81 38.08 -36.67
C ARG A 5 -12.67 37.05 -35.93
N ILE A 6 -12.14 35.86 -35.70
CA ILE A 6 -12.74 34.87 -34.78
C ILE A 6 -12.20 35.17 -33.37
N ARG A 7 -13.11 35.47 -32.43
CA ARG A 7 -12.79 35.63 -31.00
C ARG A 7 -12.66 34.25 -30.34
N PRO A 8 -11.77 34.07 -29.36
CA PRO A 8 -11.70 32.86 -28.57
C PRO A 8 -12.87 32.83 -27.59
N GLY A 9 -13.70 31.80 -27.70
CA GLY A 9 -14.81 31.51 -26.79
C GLY A 9 -14.29 30.79 -25.55
N ASP A 10 -14.43 31.48 -24.43
CA ASP A 10 -14.32 31.03 -23.06
C ASP A 10 -15.11 29.71 -22.85
N ARG A 11 -14.42 28.60 -22.56
CA ARG A 11 -15.04 27.35 -22.10
C ARG A 11 -14.70 27.12 -20.64
N SER A 12 -15.35 27.89 -19.78
CA SER A 12 -15.55 27.55 -18.38
C SER A 12 -16.54 26.39 -18.26
N ALA A 13 -16.06 25.16 -18.40
CA ALA A 13 -16.84 23.96 -18.08
C ALA A 13 -16.55 23.54 -16.63
N SER A 14 -17.12 24.28 -15.67
CA SER A 14 -17.26 23.81 -14.30
C SER A 14 -18.34 22.73 -14.25
N GLY A 15 -17.96 21.47 -14.45
CA GLY A 15 -18.83 20.32 -14.19
C GLY A 15 -19.16 20.21 -12.69
N PRO A 16 -20.36 19.73 -12.31
CA PRO A 16 -20.75 19.64 -10.92
C PRO A 16 -19.90 18.60 -10.20
N ARG A 17 -19.05 19.06 -9.26
CA ARG A 17 -18.38 18.18 -8.29
C ARG A 17 -19.46 17.57 -7.39
N HIS A 18 -19.89 16.34 -7.68
CA HIS A 18 -20.75 15.57 -6.79
C HIS A 18 -19.98 15.19 -5.52
N ARG A 19 -19.86 16.11 -4.57
CA ARG A 19 -19.54 15.79 -3.17
C ARG A 19 -20.77 15.11 -2.57
N ARG A 20 -20.88 13.79 -2.69
CA ARG A 20 -21.83 13.03 -1.86
C ARG A 20 -21.20 12.85 -0.48
N LYS A 21 -21.56 13.76 0.42
CA LYS A 21 -21.29 13.65 1.86
C LYS A 21 -21.92 12.33 2.33
N TRP A 22 -21.11 11.37 2.74
CA TRP A 22 -21.62 10.17 3.40
C TRP A 22 -22.44 10.61 4.61
N LEU A 23 -23.64 10.05 4.76
CA LEU A 23 -24.50 10.26 5.92
C LEU A 23 -23.68 9.96 7.17
N ARG A 24 -23.32 11.02 7.92
CA ARG A 24 -22.87 10.88 9.30
C ARG A 24 -23.95 10.09 10.01
N ARG A 25 -23.58 9.00 10.69
CA ARG A 25 -24.50 8.31 11.58
C ARG A 25 -24.96 9.32 12.63
N ASP A 26 -26.26 9.58 12.66
CA ASP A 26 -26.90 10.41 13.67
C ASP A 26 -26.70 9.73 15.04
N PRO A 27 -26.07 10.39 16.04
CA PRO A 27 -25.82 9.80 17.34
C PRO A 27 -27.10 9.52 18.15
N SER A 28 -28.26 10.00 17.69
CA SER A 28 -29.53 9.90 18.40
C SER A 28 -30.21 8.51 18.38
N VAL A 29 -29.59 7.48 17.79
CA VAL A 29 -30.19 6.13 17.66
C VAL A 29 -29.45 5.05 18.47
N LEU A 30 -28.59 5.43 19.42
CA LEU A 30 -27.89 4.50 20.31
C LEU A 30 -28.48 4.61 21.73
N ASP A 31 -28.69 3.48 22.40
CA ASP A 31 -28.82 3.52 23.87
C ASP A 31 -27.45 3.73 24.52
N GLY A 32 -27.42 3.99 25.83
CA GLY A 32 -26.19 4.29 26.59
C GLY A 32 -25.09 3.22 26.56
N ALA A 33 -25.26 2.12 25.82
CA ALA A 33 -24.26 1.09 25.59
C ALA A 33 -23.97 0.81 24.08
N GLY A 34 -24.44 1.65 23.15
CA GLY A 34 -23.99 1.64 21.76
C GLY A 34 -24.53 0.49 20.88
N ARG A 35 -25.67 -0.13 21.21
CA ARG A 35 -26.29 -1.18 20.37
C ARG A 35 -27.53 -0.69 19.62
N ALA A 36 -27.71 -1.17 18.39
CA ALA A 36 -28.87 -0.86 17.56
C ALA A 36 -30.14 -1.58 18.09
N ARG A 37 -31.24 -0.84 18.26
CA ARG A 37 -32.55 -1.41 18.62
C ARG A 37 -33.27 -1.97 17.38
N CYS A 38 -33.70 -3.23 17.47
CA CYS A 38 -34.63 -3.84 16.53
C CYS A 38 -36.09 -3.53 16.98
N PRO A 39 -37.00 -3.08 16.10
CA PRO A 39 -38.40 -2.92 16.47
C PRO A 39 -39.08 -4.29 16.58
N ARG A 40 -39.70 -4.58 17.72
CA ARG A 40 -40.61 -5.73 17.91
C ARG A 40 -42.03 -5.30 17.54
N GLY A 41 -42.67 -6.04 16.63
CA GLY A 41 -44.12 -6.00 16.44
C GLY A 41 -44.56 -6.19 14.99
N ALA A 42 -44.80 -7.45 14.59
CA ALA A 42 -45.80 -7.80 13.58
C ALA A 42 -46.13 -9.28 13.72
N GLU A 43 -47.43 -9.57 13.72
CA GLU A 43 -48.09 -10.78 14.16
C GLU A 43 -47.93 -11.96 13.20
N ARG A 44 -48.15 -13.17 13.74
CA ARG A 44 -48.24 -14.42 12.98
C ARG A 44 -49.55 -14.43 12.17
N ALA A 45 -49.46 -14.82 10.91
CA ALA A 45 -50.59 -15.30 10.13
C ALA A 45 -50.22 -16.63 9.46
N ASP A 46 -51.14 -17.58 9.55
CA ASP A 46 -51.06 -18.96 9.10
C ASP A 46 -51.00 -19.14 7.57
N GLY A 47 -50.26 -20.17 7.15
CA GLY A 47 -50.68 -21.16 6.14
C GLY A 47 -50.93 -20.72 4.70
N ALA A 48 -49.98 -21.04 3.81
CA ALA A 48 -50.29 -21.65 2.51
C ALA A 48 -49.02 -22.30 1.92
N ALA A 49 -49.13 -23.58 1.59
CA ALA A 49 -48.10 -24.38 0.95
C ALA A 49 -48.05 -24.11 -0.57
N VAL A 50 -46.84 -24.01 -1.12
CA VAL A 50 -46.57 -24.34 -2.54
C VAL A 50 -45.25 -25.09 -2.63
N ARG A 51 -45.29 -26.20 -3.38
CA ARG A 51 -44.25 -27.22 -3.59
C ARG A 51 -43.16 -26.73 -4.55
N GLY A 52 -41.93 -27.23 -4.40
CA GLY A 52 -40.97 -27.20 -5.51
C GLY A 52 -39.50 -27.51 -5.18
N HIS A 53 -39.16 -28.81 -5.25
CA HIS A 53 -37.88 -29.40 -5.68
C HIS A 53 -36.55 -29.11 -4.93
N GLY A 54 -36.03 -30.19 -4.33
CA GLY A 54 -34.76 -30.75 -4.80
C GLY A 54 -33.52 -30.56 -3.93
N LEU A 55 -33.43 -31.25 -2.78
CA LEU A 55 -32.15 -31.54 -2.11
C LEU A 55 -32.03 -33.04 -1.90
N LEU A 56 -31.06 -33.63 -2.60
CA LEU A 56 -30.64 -35.02 -2.48
C LEU A 56 -30.14 -35.29 -1.05
N ARG A 57 -30.91 -36.07 -0.30
CA ARG A 57 -30.44 -36.81 0.88
C ARG A 57 -29.81 -38.12 0.41
N TRP A 58 -28.62 -38.42 0.92
CA TRP A 58 -28.12 -39.78 1.02
C TRP A 58 -28.35 -40.27 2.46
N ALA A 59 -29.24 -41.24 2.61
CA ALA A 59 -29.33 -42.19 3.71
C ALA A 59 -29.09 -43.57 3.06
N GLY A 60 -28.39 -44.55 3.61
CA GLY A 60 -27.85 -44.81 4.93
C GLY A 60 -27.77 -46.34 5.07
N ALA A 61 -26.89 -46.85 5.93
CA ALA A 61 -26.99 -48.18 6.58
C ALA A 61 -25.88 -48.22 7.66
N ARG A 62 -26.19 -48.14 8.96
CA ARG A 62 -26.45 -49.27 9.88
C ARG A 62 -25.46 -50.42 9.66
N GLY A 63 -24.57 -50.81 10.57
CA GLY A 63 -24.34 -50.50 11.98
C GLY A 63 -23.74 -51.76 12.62
N VAL A 64 -22.68 -51.65 13.42
CA VAL A 64 -22.27 -52.68 14.39
C VAL A 64 -21.59 -51.96 15.57
N VAL A 65 -22.07 -52.24 16.77
CA VAL A 65 -21.50 -51.80 18.04
C VAL A 65 -20.32 -52.73 18.37
N GLY A 66 -19.13 -52.16 18.53
CA GLY A 66 -17.95 -52.82 19.09
C GLY A 66 -17.34 -51.94 20.15
N ARG A 67 -17.39 -52.39 21.41
CA ARG A 67 -16.62 -51.82 22.53
C ARG A 67 -15.13 -52.06 22.27
N GLY A 68 -14.32 -51.04 22.44
CA GLY A 68 -12.86 -51.10 22.45
C GLY A 68 -12.34 -49.88 23.17
N ASP A 69 -11.88 -50.08 24.39
CA ASP A 69 -11.25 -49.07 25.24
C ASP A 69 -9.84 -48.78 24.71
N ASP A 70 -9.65 -47.70 23.96
CA ASP A 70 -8.33 -47.18 23.63
C ASP A 70 -8.15 -45.79 24.26
N VAL A 71 -7.81 -45.81 25.54
CA VAL A 71 -7.27 -44.65 26.26
C VAL A 71 -5.83 -44.45 25.78
N LEU A 72 -5.55 -43.32 25.11
CA LEU A 72 -4.19 -42.88 24.83
C LEU A 72 -3.44 -42.70 26.17
N PRO A 73 -2.19 -43.18 26.31
CA PRO A 73 -1.46 -43.02 27.57
C PRO A 73 -1.10 -41.55 27.80
N ASP A 74 -1.25 -41.11 29.05
CA ASP A 74 -0.77 -39.81 29.51
C ASP A 74 0.74 -39.66 29.26
N PRO A 75 1.23 -38.46 28.92
CA PRO A 75 2.66 -38.20 28.85
C PRO A 75 3.29 -38.40 30.25
N PRO A 76 4.53 -38.92 30.34
CA PRO A 76 5.15 -39.22 31.61
C PRO A 76 5.27 -37.96 32.47
N GLY A 77 4.80 -38.08 33.71
CA GLY A 77 4.79 -37.00 34.70
C GLY A 77 6.17 -36.43 34.97
N PHE A 78 6.24 -35.11 35.03
CA PHE A 78 7.44 -34.38 35.44
C PHE A 78 7.60 -34.54 36.96
N ASP A 79 8.38 -35.54 37.38
CA ASP A 79 8.84 -35.70 38.76
C ASP A 79 9.77 -34.53 39.11
N GLY A 80 9.23 -33.58 39.87
CA GLY A 80 9.99 -32.56 40.54
C GLY A 80 10.80 -33.16 41.69
N ARG A 81 12.03 -33.63 41.38
CA ARG A 81 13.25 -33.50 42.20
C ARG A 81 14.41 -34.32 41.62
N ARG A 82 15.39 -33.63 41.03
CA ARG A 82 16.82 -34.00 41.05
C ARG A 82 17.64 -32.78 40.65
N GLU A 83 18.11 -32.05 41.66
CA GLU A 83 19.20 -31.10 41.49
C GLU A 83 20.48 -31.92 41.24
N THR A 84 20.99 -31.86 40.01
CA THR A 84 22.38 -32.21 39.73
C THR A 84 23.14 -30.91 39.51
N GLU A 85 23.95 -30.52 40.50
CA GLU A 85 24.91 -29.43 40.41
C GLU A 85 25.97 -29.78 39.35
N GLY A 86 25.71 -29.40 38.10
CA GLY A 86 26.74 -29.23 37.08
C GLY A 86 27.35 -27.82 37.18
N PRO A 87 28.63 -27.62 36.83
CA PRO A 87 29.24 -26.31 36.89
C PRO A 87 28.46 -25.36 35.98
N ARG A 88 27.85 -24.33 36.59
CA ARG A 88 27.27 -23.21 35.85
C ARG A 88 28.42 -22.51 35.14
N ALA A 89 28.60 -22.81 33.86
CA ALA A 89 29.42 -21.97 33.01
C ALA A 89 28.76 -20.59 33.01
N ASP A 90 29.42 -19.62 33.64
CA ASP A 90 29.09 -18.22 33.50
C ASP A 90 29.28 -17.85 32.02
N VAL A 91 28.25 -18.08 31.22
CA VAL A 91 28.13 -17.48 29.89
C VAL A 91 27.90 -16.01 30.13
N ARG A 92 28.99 -15.28 30.35
CA ARG A 92 29.02 -13.85 30.14
C ARG A 92 28.76 -13.67 28.65
N ILE A 93 27.50 -13.46 28.28
CA ILE A 93 27.14 -12.91 26.97
C ILE A 93 27.84 -11.55 26.96
N GLY A 94 29.03 -11.53 26.36
CA GLY A 94 29.77 -10.31 26.16
C GLY A 94 28.86 -9.39 25.37
N ARG A 95 28.30 -8.38 26.03
CA ARG A 95 27.90 -7.15 25.35
C ARG A 95 29.18 -6.60 24.75
N ARG A 96 29.56 -7.06 23.55
CA ARG A 96 30.34 -6.20 22.67
C ARG A 96 29.43 -4.99 22.47
N PRO A 97 29.83 -3.78 22.91
CA PRO A 97 29.22 -2.60 22.37
C PRO A 97 29.32 -2.78 20.85
N VAL A 98 28.21 -2.65 20.13
CA VAL A 98 28.34 -2.34 18.71
C VAL A 98 28.98 -0.97 18.72
N THR A 99 30.30 -0.94 18.59
CA THR A 99 31.04 0.28 18.39
C THR A 99 30.55 0.79 17.04
N HIS A 100 29.74 1.84 17.07
CA HIS A 100 29.41 2.67 15.92
C HIS A 100 30.72 3.32 15.45
N ALA A 101 31.56 2.52 14.80
CA ALA A 101 32.80 2.95 14.19
C ALA A 101 32.42 3.68 12.92
N ASP A 102 32.83 4.95 12.82
CA ASP A 102 32.78 5.86 11.67
C ASP A 102 31.66 5.54 10.66
N HIS A 103 30.51 6.20 10.83
CA HIS A 103 29.46 6.24 9.81
C HIS A 103 29.93 7.05 8.61
N ASP A 104 30.84 6.49 7.83
CA ASP A 104 31.09 6.97 6.49
C ASP A 104 29.75 6.93 5.74
N ARG A 105 29.42 8.05 5.11
CA ARG A 105 28.23 8.19 4.27
C ARG A 105 28.24 7.05 3.24
N PRO A 106 27.23 6.15 3.21
CA PRO A 106 27.23 5.03 2.27
C PRO A 106 27.28 5.52 0.83
N ALA A 107 28.06 4.85 -0.03
CA ALA A 107 28.25 5.28 -1.42
C ALA A 107 26.93 5.39 -2.21
N TYR A 108 25.92 4.60 -1.88
CA TYR A 108 24.62 4.63 -2.55
C TYR A 108 23.83 5.92 -2.28
N PHE A 109 24.18 6.70 -1.25
CA PHE A 109 23.50 7.96 -0.94
C PHE A 109 23.66 9.00 -2.06
N ASP A 110 24.69 8.85 -2.90
CA ASP A 110 24.98 9.75 -4.02
C ASP A 110 24.78 9.06 -5.39
N ALA A 111 24.27 7.82 -5.40
CA ALA A 111 24.12 7.02 -6.63
C ALA A 111 22.82 7.29 -7.40
N TYR A 112 21.81 7.87 -6.74
CA TYR A 112 20.45 7.98 -7.27
C TYR A 112 20.01 9.44 -7.40
N PRO A 113 19.99 10.02 -8.62
CA PRO A 113 19.64 11.42 -8.81
C PRO A 113 18.18 11.78 -8.48
N THR A 114 17.30 10.78 -8.32
CA THR A 114 15.88 10.98 -7.99
C THR A 114 15.56 10.79 -6.50
N ILE A 115 16.57 10.56 -5.66
CA ILE A 115 16.42 10.31 -4.23
C ILE A 115 17.49 11.07 -3.44
N ALA A 116 17.04 11.84 -2.46
CA ALA A 116 17.92 12.41 -1.44
C ALA A 116 17.90 11.52 -0.18
N PHE A 117 19.08 11.15 0.29
CA PHE A 117 19.27 10.36 1.51
C PHE A 117 19.89 11.18 2.64
N ASP A 118 19.31 11.06 3.82
CA ASP A 118 19.83 11.59 5.07
C ASP A 118 19.68 10.53 6.16
N ARG A 119 20.72 10.27 6.94
CA ARG A 119 20.68 9.28 8.03
C ARG A 119 21.28 9.86 9.29
N ASP A 120 20.52 9.82 10.38
CA ASP A 120 20.99 10.27 11.68
C ASP A 120 21.80 9.19 12.42
N ASP A 121 22.37 9.56 13.56
CA ASP A 121 23.20 8.71 14.43
C ASP A 121 22.42 7.54 15.06
N LEU A 122 21.09 7.60 15.09
CA LEU A 122 20.22 6.51 15.53
C LEU A 122 19.90 5.53 14.40
N GLY A 123 20.40 5.75 13.19
CA GLY A 123 20.12 4.94 12.02
C GLY A 123 18.73 5.20 11.43
N VAL A 124 18.12 6.36 11.70
CA VAL A 124 16.89 6.79 11.02
C VAL A 124 17.25 7.32 9.64
N LEU A 125 16.87 6.56 8.60
CA LEU A 125 17.09 6.92 7.20
C LEU A 125 15.87 7.69 6.67
N THR A 126 16.06 8.95 6.29
CA THR A 126 15.10 9.70 5.49
C THR A 126 15.39 9.51 4.01
N VAL A 127 14.42 8.96 3.29
CA VAL A 127 14.40 8.76 1.85
C VAL A 127 13.42 9.74 1.25
N ARG A 128 13.94 10.80 0.62
CA ARG A 128 13.12 11.87 0.03
C ARG A 128 13.16 11.78 -1.48
N LEU A 129 12.02 11.48 -2.10
CA LEU A 129 11.86 11.41 -3.55
C LEU A 129 11.79 12.82 -4.14
N HIS A 130 12.47 13.05 -5.26
CA HIS A 130 12.47 14.36 -5.93
C HIS A 130 12.80 14.27 -7.42
N SER A 131 12.60 15.38 -8.12
CA SER A 131 13.23 15.66 -9.42
C SER A 131 13.99 16.98 -9.28
N ASP A 132 15.32 16.96 -9.36
CA ASP A 132 16.18 18.14 -9.21
C ASP A 132 15.87 18.98 -7.94
N ASP A 133 15.79 18.30 -6.78
CA ASP A 133 15.36 18.85 -5.48
C ASP A 133 13.93 19.46 -5.43
N GLY A 134 13.16 19.36 -6.52
CA GLY A 134 11.75 19.73 -6.58
C GLY A 134 10.81 18.52 -6.39
N PRO A 135 9.48 18.76 -6.45
CA PRO A 135 8.49 17.69 -6.45
C PRO A 135 8.73 16.66 -7.56
N VAL A 136 8.33 15.41 -7.29
CA VAL A 136 8.53 14.30 -8.23
C VAL A 136 7.78 14.55 -9.53
N ARG A 137 8.51 14.49 -10.64
CA ARG A 137 8.01 14.43 -12.01
C ARG A 137 8.25 13.01 -12.52
N TYR A 138 7.31 12.12 -12.21
CA TYR A 138 7.50 10.68 -12.38
C TYR A 138 7.88 10.31 -13.82
N SER A 139 8.98 9.58 -13.96
CA SER A 139 9.59 9.23 -15.24
C SER A 139 10.27 7.86 -15.13
N PRO A 140 10.67 7.23 -16.24
CA PRO A 140 11.39 5.95 -16.20
C PRO A 140 12.64 5.96 -15.32
N GLN A 141 13.35 7.09 -15.22
CA GLN A 141 14.53 7.21 -14.35
C GLN A 141 14.17 7.04 -12.86
N HIS A 142 13.03 7.58 -12.43
CA HIS A 142 12.56 7.41 -11.05
C HIS A 142 12.33 5.94 -10.75
N HIS A 143 11.59 5.27 -11.63
CA HIS A 143 11.30 3.86 -11.48
C HIS A 143 12.58 3.01 -11.40
N HIS A 144 13.52 3.27 -12.31
CA HIS A 144 14.82 2.63 -12.36
C HIS A 144 15.65 2.81 -11.08
N ASP A 145 15.75 4.05 -10.60
CA ASP A 145 16.50 4.41 -9.40
C ASP A 145 15.88 3.78 -8.15
N TRP A 146 14.56 3.91 -7.97
CA TRP A 146 13.86 3.45 -6.78
C TRP A 146 13.96 1.93 -6.61
N VAL A 147 13.81 1.20 -7.72
CA VAL A 147 13.97 -0.25 -7.76
C VAL A 147 15.35 -0.68 -7.25
N ARG A 148 16.42 0.02 -7.63
CA ARG A 148 17.78 -0.31 -7.19
C ARG A 148 18.09 0.18 -5.78
N ALA A 149 17.69 1.41 -5.46
CA ALA A 149 17.88 2.01 -4.15
C ALA A 149 17.27 1.16 -3.03
N PHE A 150 16.08 0.58 -3.24
CA PHE A 150 15.47 -0.29 -2.23
C PHE A 150 16.26 -1.57 -1.93
N VAL A 151 17.11 -2.05 -2.86
CA VAL A 151 18.05 -3.14 -2.59
C VAL A 151 19.14 -2.66 -1.64
N ASP A 152 19.81 -1.55 -1.98
CA ASP A 152 20.90 -1.00 -1.17
C ASP A 152 20.44 -0.66 0.25
N ILE A 153 19.23 -0.10 0.38
CA ILE A 153 18.62 0.22 1.68
C ILE A 153 18.36 -1.04 2.50
N ALA A 154 17.87 -2.12 1.87
CA ALA A 154 17.57 -3.38 2.56
C ALA A 154 18.84 -4.11 3.03
N ASP A 155 19.91 -4.04 2.23
CA ASP A 155 21.20 -4.67 2.52
C ASP A 155 22.02 -3.91 3.56
N ASP A 156 21.84 -2.59 3.66
CA ASP A 156 22.51 -1.77 4.66
C ASP A 156 21.90 -1.97 6.07
N ARG A 157 22.66 -2.68 6.92
CA ARG A 157 22.27 -3.02 8.29
C ARG A 157 22.38 -1.88 9.30
N ASP A 158 22.99 -0.76 8.93
CA ASP A 158 23.03 0.45 9.75
C ASP A 158 21.71 1.22 9.70
N ASN A 159 20.87 0.96 8.69
CA ASN A 159 19.50 1.46 8.66
C ASN A 159 18.67 0.76 9.74
N ARG A 160 17.96 1.53 10.56
CA ARG A 160 17.15 1.04 11.70
C ARG A 160 15.67 1.34 11.56
N VAL A 161 15.33 2.48 10.96
CA VAL A 161 13.96 2.88 10.58
C VAL A 161 14.06 3.71 9.32
N MET A 162 13.13 3.54 8.38
CA MET A 162 13.05 4.34 7.16
C MET A 162 11.86 5.31 7.22
N ILE A 163 12.07 6.55 6.81
CA ILE A 163 11.02 7.53 6.50
C ILE A 163 11.02 7.71 4.98
N LEU A 164 9.90 7.46 4.32
CA LEU A 164 9.71 7.66 2.87
C LEU A 164 8.80 8.87 2.64
N THR A 165 9.28 9.90 1.94
CA THR A 165 8.52 11.13 1.68
C THR A 165 8.75 11.66 0.26
N GLY A 166 7.83 12.47 -0.23
CA GLY A 166 8.04 13.32 -1.41
C GLY A 166 8.70 14.65 -1.05
N THR A 167 8.77 15.56 -2.02
CA THR A 167 9.37 16.89 -1.90
C THR A 167 8.37 17.98 -2.28
N GLY A 168 8.37 19.09 -1.55
CA GLY A 168 7.45 20.22 -1.78
C GLY A 168 6.01 19.92 -1.35
N ASP A 169 5.04 20.37 -2.13
CA ASP A 169 3.61 20.33 -1.79
C ASP A 169 2.86 19.13 -2.41
N SER A 170 3.58 18.17 -3.01
CA SER A 170 3.04 16.92 -3.52
C SER A 170 3.95 15.73 -3.17
N PHE A 171 3.34 14.57 -2.98
CA PHE A 171 4.09 13.32 -2.83
C PHE A 171 4.55 12.87 -4.23
N ILE A 172 3.60 12.48 -5.07
CA ILE A 172 3.79 12.19 -6.50
C ILE A 172 2.47 12.52 -7.22
N ASP A 173 2.47 13.55 -8.06
CA ASP A 173 1.26 14.04 -8.75
C ASP A 173 1.45 14.40 -10.24
N VAL A 174 2.69 14.44 -10.71
CA VAL A 174 3.05 14.71 -12.10
C VAL A 174 3.61 13.44 -12.76
N PHE A 175 2.98 13.07 -13.87
CA PHE A 175 3.46 12.03 -14.78
C PHE A 175 4.19 12.73 -15.95
N ALA A 176 5.48 12.46 -16.15
CA ALA A 176 6.37 13.23 -17.02
C ALA A 176 6.84 12.45 -18.27
N TRP A 177 6.07 11.47 -18.72
CA TRP A 177 6.29 10.73 -19.95
C TRP A 177 4.96 10.20 -20.52
N ASP A 178 4.95 9.76 -21.78
CA ASP A 178 3.75 9.21 -22.41
C ASP A 178 3.92 7.72 -22.67
N GLU A 179 3.29 6.88 -21.84
CA GLU A 179 3.31 5.43 -21.98
C GLU A 179 2.62 4.93 -23.26
N ARG A 180 1.80 5.75 -23.92
CA ARG A 180 1.20 5.41 -25.23
C ARG A 180 2.21 5.44 -26.37
N THR A 181 3.48 5.66 -26.06
CA THR A 181 4.60 5.46 -26.99
C THR A 181 5.33 4.14 -26.75
N ALA A 182 4.94 3.35 -25.75
CA ALA A 182 5.58 2.09 -25.43
C ALA A 182 5.24 1.00 -26.46
N ASP A 183 6.26 0.27 -26.87
CA ASP A 183 6.12 -1.02 -27.55
C ASP A 183 6.28 -2.19 -26.55
N ALA A 184 6.22 -3.42 -27.06
CA ALA A 184 6.32 -4.60 -26.21
C ALA A 184 7.68 -4.73 -25.51
N GLN A 185 8.78 -4.28 -26.14
CA GLN A 185 10.10 -4.31 -25.52
C GLN A 185 10.22 -3.28 -24.40
N MET A 186 9.70 -2.07 -24.61
CA MET A 186 9.63 -1.04 -23.57
C MET A 186 8.76 -1.53 -22.40
N TRP A 187 7.64 -2.19 -22.70
CA TRP A 187 6.78 -2.73 -21.65
C TRP A 187 7.46 -3.84 -20.85
N ASP A 188 8.32 -4.67 -21.45
CA ASP A 188 9.08 -5.69 -20.69
C ASP A 188 9.99 -5.05 -19.62
N VAL A 189 10.56 -3.86 -19.90
CA VAL A 189 11.36 -3.11 -18.91
C VAL A 189 10.47 -2.64 -17.76
N ILE A 190 9.33 -2.01 -18.06
CA ILE A 190 8.34 -1.55 -17.06
C ILE A 190 7.83 -2.73 -16.24
N TYR A 191 7.49 -3.84 -16.91
CA TYR A 191 7.04 -5.09 -16.30
C TYR A 191 8.08 -5.65 -15.33
N TYR A 192 9.35 -5.72 -15.74
CA TYR A 192 10.43 -6.20 -14.89
C TYR A 192 10.60 -5.30 -13.66
N GLU A 193 10.79 -4.00 -13.89
CA GLU A 193 11.07 -3.05 -12.82
C GLU A 193 9.87 -2.87 -11.88
N GLY A 194 8.64 -2.84 -12.39
CA GLY A 194 7.42 -2.60 -11.60
C GLY A 194 7.14 -3.75 -10.65
N LYS A 195 7.38 -4.99 -11.10
CA LYS A 195 7.38 -6.18 -10.22
C LYS A 195 8.37 -6.03 -9.08
N HIS A 196 9.55 -5.49 -9.37
CA HIS A 196 10.63 -5.39 -8.41
C HIS A 196 10.49 -4.20 -7.47
N LEU A 197 9.85 -3.11 -7.89
CA LEU A 197 9.66 -1.91 -7.07
C LEU A 197 8.94 -2.24 -5.76
N LEU A 198 7.74 -2.83 -5.86
CA LEU A 198 6.93 -3.12 -4.68
C LEU A 198 7.49 -4.27 -3.84
N ARG A 199 8.05 -5.30 -4.50
CA ARG A 199 8.70 -6.43 -3.80
C ARG A 199 9.90 -5.95 -2.97
N ARG A 200 10.78 -5.14 -3.55
CA ARG A 200 11.98 -4.64 -2.88
C ARG A 200 11.64 -3.68 -1.75
N LEU A 201 10.61 -2.83 -1.90
CA LEU A 201 10.10 -2.02 -0.81
C LEU A 201 9.60 -2.89 0.36
N LEU A 202 8.89 -3.98 0.08
CA LEU A 202 8.43 -4.93 1.10
C LEU A 202 9.57 -5.77 1.70
N ASP A 203 10.68 -5.96 0.99
CA ASP A 203 11.86 -6.69 1.46
C ASP A 203 12.73 -5.89 2.43
N ILE A 204 12.51 -4.57 2.56
CA ILE A 204 13.11 -3.77 3.61
C ILE A 204 12.65 -4.28 4.98
N GLU A 205 13.57 -4.90 5.71
CA GLU A 205 13.31 -5.55 7.00
C GLU A 205 13.34 -4.59 8.19
N ILE A 206 13.29 -3.27 7.99
CA ILE A 206 13.17 -2.29 9.07
C ILE A 206 11.80 -1.61 8.98
N PRO A 207 11.27 -1.07 10.09
CA PRO A 207 10.03 -0.31 10.05
C PRO A 207 10.12 0.83 9.04
N VAL A 208 9.05 1.03 8.27
CA VAL A 208 8.91 2.09 7.27
C VAL A 208 7.78 3.01 7.69
N ILE A 209 8.05 4.32 7.72
CA ILE A 209 7.07 5.39 7.90
C ILE A 209 6.87 6.10 6.57
N GLY A 210 5.67 6.00 6.00
CA GLY A 210 5.28 6.71 4.79
C GLY A 210 4.75 8.08 5.14
N VAL A 211 5.23 9.11 4.44
CA VAL A 211 4.85 10.50 4.68
C VAL A 211 4.29 11.09 3.39
N VAL A 212 2.96 11.22 3.37
CA VAL A 212 2.23 11.82 2.25
C VAL A 212 2.18 13.34 2.45
N ASN A 213 3.23 14.02 2.00
CA ASN A 213 3.41 15.47 2.18
C ASN A 213 2.44 16.34 1.35
N GLY A 214 1.68 15.76 0.44
CA GLY A 214 0.70 16.46 -0.38
C GLY A 214 -0.06 15.55 -1.31
N ALA A 215 -0.38 16.01 -2.52
CA ALA A 215 -1.09 15.19 -3.51
C ALA A 215 -0.31 13.90 -3.85
N ALA A 216 -0.98 12.75 -3.70
CA ALA A 216 -0.50 11.43 -4.07
C ALA A 216 -1.49 10.82 -5.06
N THR A 217 -1.33 11.18 -6.34
CA THR A 217 -2.26 10.77 -7.41
C THR A 217 -1.68 9.72 -8.34
N ILE A 218 -0.40 9.39 -8.16
CA ILE A 218 0.39 8.42 -8.92
C ILE A 218 1.27 7.70 -7.89
N HIS A 219 1.40 6.38 -7.97
CA HIS A 219 2.23 5.59 -7.05
C HIS A 219 2.02 5.88 -5.54
N ALA A 220 0.78 6.21 -5.15
CA ALA A 220 0.44 6.49 -3.75
C ALA A 220 0.69 5.26 -2.86
N GLU A 221 0.57 4.06 -3.43
CA GLU A 221 0.84 2.79 -2.76
C GLU A 221 2.26 2.66 -2.21
N LEU A 222 3.24 3.39 -2.75
CA LEU A 222 4.60 3.42 -2.18
C LEU A 222 4.60 3.93 -0.73
N ALA A 223 3.85 4.99 -0.45
CA ALA A 223 3.67 5.45 0.93
C ALA A 223 2.81 4.47 1.73
N LEU A 224 1.75 3.92 1.13
CA LEU A 224 0.76 3.09 1.82
C LEU A 224 1.24 1.65 2.16
N LEU A 225 2.33 1.18 1.55
CA LEU A 225 2.99 -0.09 1.90
C LEU A 225 3.89 0.02 3.15
N SER A 226 3.97 1.21 3.74
CA SER A 226 4.65 1.49 5.01
C SER A 226 3.90 0.86 6.20
N ASP A 227 4.58 0.68 7.33
CA ASP A 227 3.93 0.21 8.57
C ASP A 227 3.05 1.29 9.21
N VAL A 228 3.48 2.55 9.06
CA VAL A 228 2.78 3.74 9.54
C VAL A 228 2.74 4.74 8.40
N THR A 229 1.57 5.29 8.11
CA THR A 229 1.38 6.34 7.12
C THR A 229 0.87 7.61 7.78
N LEU A 230 1.63 8.70 7.62
CA LEU A 230 1.25 10.05 8.02
C LEU A 230 0.88 10.86 6.78
N ALA A 231 -0.11 11.74 6.87
CA ALA A 231 -0.51 12.60 5.76
C ALA A 231 -0.63 14.07 6.18
N SER A 232 -0.24 14.97 5.27
CA SER A 232 -0.60 16.38 5.39
C SER A 232 -2.11 16.55 5.32
N GLU A 233 -2.68 17.51 6.07
CA GLU A 233 -4.10 17.90 5.94
C GLU A 233 -4.49 18.28 4.50
N SER A 234 -3.54 18.81 3.73
CA SER A 234 -3.74 19.16 2.30
C SER A 234 -3.63 17.97 1.36
N ALA A 235 -3.22 16.79 1.85
CA ALA A 235 -3.02 15.63 1.00
C ALA A 235 -4.33 15.14 0.40
N ILE A 236 -4.23 14.70 -0.85
CA ILE A 236 -5.27 13.96 -1.55
C ILE A 236 -4.68 12.66 -2.06
N LEU A 237 -5.49 11.60 -2.04
CA LEU A 237 -5.11 10.31 -2.60
C LEU A 237 -6.06 9.96 -3.73
N GLN A 238 -5.49 9.57 -4.87
CA GLN A 238 -6.23 9.19 -6.07
C GLN A 238 -5.38 8.19 -6.88
N ASP A 239 -6.04 7.32 -7.63
CA ASP A 239 -5.41 6.64 -8.75
C ASP A 239 -5.75 7.36 -10.06
N LYS A 240 -4.90 8.30 -10.48
CA LYS A 240 -5.13 9.12 -11.68
C LYS A 240 -4.52 8.49 -12.94
N ALA A 241 -3.47 7.69 -12.80
CA ALA A 241 -2.65 7.20 -13.91
C ALA A 241 -3.28 5.99 -14.65
N HIS A 242 -4.26 5.32 -14.06
CA HIS A 242 -4.85 4.12 -14.65
C HIS A 242 -6.17 4.36 -15.36
N VAL A 243 -7.30 3.98 -14.75
CA VAL A 243 -8.61 3.94 -15.44
C VAL A 243 -8.98 5.28 -16.06
N LEU A 244 -8.71 6.39 -15.37
CA LEU A 244 -8.98 7.74 -15.90
C LEU A 244 -8.11 8.13 -17.09
N ALA A 245 -6.93 7.53 -17.23
CA ALA A 245 -5.99 7.75 -18.33
C ALA A 245 -6.05 6.66 -19.41
N GLY A 246 -6.93 5.65 -19.26
CA GLY A 246 -7.07 4.54 -20.20
C GLY A 246 -6.12 3.36 -19.96
N SER A 247 -5.45 3.30 -18.80
CA SER A 247 -4.61 2.15 -18.41
C SER A 247 -5.32 1.25 -17.38
N VAL A 248 -4.89 -0.01 -17.31
CA VAL A 248 -5.36 -0.97 -16.29
C VAL A 248 -4.62 -0.66 -14.99
N PRO A 249 -5.30 -0.61 -13.83
CA PRO A 249 -4.62 -0.50 -12.53
C PRO A 249 -3.93 -1.83 -12.19
N GLY A 250 -2.78 -2.11 -12.80
CA GLY A 250 -2.10 -3.42 -12.79
C GLY A 250 -0.76 -3.44 -12.07
N ASP A 251 -0.20 -2.27 -11.76
CA ASP A 251 1.13 -2.06 -11.15
C ASP A 251 1.22 -2.35 -9.65
N GLY A 252 0.13 -2.80 -9.02
CA GLY A 252 0.04 -3.14 -7.60
C GLY A 252 -1.06 -2.39 -6.86
N VAL A 253 -1.55 -1.27 -7.41
CA VAL A 253 -2.68 -0.52 -6.85
C VAL A 253 -3.93 -1.40 -6.69
N GLN A 254 -4.14 -2.38 -7.57
CA GLN A 254 -5.23 -3.36 -7.48
C GLN A 254 -5.19 -4.19 -6.19
N VAL A 255 -4.00 -4.46 -5.66
CA VAL A 255 -3.84 -5.19 -4.40
C VAL A 255 -3.99 -4.22 -3.23
N VAL A 256 -3.20 -3.15 -3.22
CA VAL A 256 -3.07 -2.27 -2.05
C VAL A 256 -4.39 -1.58 -1.70
N TRP A 257 -5.09 -1.01 -2.68
CA TRP A 257 -6.35 -0.31 -2.41
C TRP A 257 -7.48 -1.24 -1.99
N GLN A 258 -7.53 -2.46 -2.52
CA GLN A 258 -8.52 -3.46 -2.09
C GLN A 258 -8.20 -4.01 -0.70
N GLU A 259 -6.92 -4.08 -0.33
CA GLU A 259 -6.52 -4.49 1.01
C GLU A 259 -6.89 -3.43 2.06
N LEU A 260 -6.59 -2.16 1.79
CA LEU A 260 -6.79 -1.08 2.76
C LEU A 260 -8.26 -0.66 2.88
N LEU A 261 -8.98 -0.56 1.75
CA LEU A 261 -10.38 -0.10 1.75
C LEU A 261 -11.39 -1.26 1.83
N GLY A 262 -10.92 -2.49 1.66
CA GLY A 262 -11.76 -3.65 1.38
C GLY A 262 -12.21 -3.73 -0.08
N PRO A 263 -12.74 -4.89 -0.52
CA PRO A 263 -12.94 -5.20 -1.93
C PRO A 263 -13.95 -4.29 -2.65
N ASN A 264 -14.98 -3.79 -1.97
CA ASN A 264 -15.98 -2.95 -2.61
C ASN A 264 -15.50 -1.51 -2.78
N ARG A 265 -14.95 -0.92 -1.71
CA ARG A 265 -14.46 0.46 -1.76
C ARG A 265 -13.18 0.56 -2.58
N GLY A 266 -12.28 -0.42 -2.50
CA GLY A 266 -11.08 -0.45 -3.34
C GLY A 266 -11.42 -0.50 -4.83
N ARG A 267 -12.32 -1.41 -5.26
CA ARG A 267 -12.78 -1.44 -6.65
C ARG A 267 -13.48 -0.16 -7.06
N TYR A 268 -14.33 0.42 -6.20
CA TYR A 268 -15.00 1.69 -6.48
C TYR A 268 -13.99 2.83 -6.64
N PHE A 269 -12.99 2.91 -5.75
CA PHE A 269 -11.93 3.92 -5.80
C PHE A 269 -11.19 3.88 -7.13
N LEU A 270 -10.71 2.69 -7.53
CA LEU A 270 -9.96 2.46 -8.77
C LEU A 270 -10.81 2.70 -10.02
N LEU A 271 -12.04 2.16 -10.07
CA LEU A 271 -12.89 2.24 -11.26
C LEU A 271 -13.47 3.64 -11.51
N THR A 272 -13.65 4.43 -10.46
CA THR A 272 -14.29 5.76 -10.59
C THR A 272 -13.29 6.91 -10.54
N GLY A 273 -12.02 6.62 -10.25
CA GLY A 273 -11.01 7.64 -10.01
C GLY A 273 -11.34 8.53 -8.81
N GLN A 274 -11.90 7.93 -7.74
CA GLN A 274 -12.30 8.66 -6.54
C GLN A 274 -11.10 9.41 -5.95
N VAL A 275 -11.33 10.66 -5.53
CA VAL A 275 -10.36 11.42 -4.74
C VAL A 275 -10.73 11.30 -3.27
N LEU A 276 -9.80 10.82 -2.45
CA LEU A 276 -9.91 10.84 -0.99
C LEU A 276 -9.14 12.04 -0.45
N SER A 277 -9.78 12.86 0.38
CA SER A 277 -9.05 13.80 1.23
C SER A 277 -8.28 13.07 2.33
N ALA A 278 -7.23 13.69 2.90
CA ALA A 278 -6.51 13.15 4.05
C ALA A 278 -7.45 12.75 5.20
N ALA A 279 -8.45 13.57 5.50
CA ALA A 279 -9.45 13.28 6.53
C ALA A 279 -10.31 12.05 6.22
N GLU A 280 -10.74 11.87 4.95
CA GLU A 280 -11.48 10.67 4.54
C GLU A 280 -10.58 9.43 4.57
N ALA A 281 -9.31 9.56 4.16
CA ALA A 281 -8.34 8.48 4.22
C ALA A 281 -8.08 8.03 5.67
N LEU A 282 -8.04 8.96 6.62
CA LEU A 282 -7.94 8.67 8.05
C LEU A 282 -9.18 7.92 8.55
N ASP A 283 -10.37 8.43 8.23
CA ASP A 283 -11.66 7.85 8.68
C ASP A 283 -11.88 6.43 8.10
N LEU A 284 -11.28 6.15 6.93
CA LEU A 284 -11.30 4.85 6.28
C LEU A 284 -10.15 3.92 6.71
N GLY A 285 -9.19 4.38 7.51
CA GLY A 285 -8.04 3.60 7.98
C GLY A 285 -6.94 3.41 6.93
N VAL A 286 -6.91 4.22 5.87
CA VAL A 286 -5.85 4.22 4.84
C VAL A 286 -4.58 4.90 5.36
N VAL A 287 -4.72 5.95 6.18
CA VAL A 287 -3.62 6.64 6.85
C VAL A 287 -3.84 6.62 8.36
N ASN A 288 -2.77 6.76 9.15
CA ASN A 288 -2.81 6.63 10.60
C ASN A 288 -2.96 7.97 11.33
N GLU A 289 -2.30 9.02 10.83
CA GLU A 289 -2.36 10.37 11.40
C GLU A 289 -2.42 11.41 10.29
N VAL A 290 -3.15 12.51 10.55
CA VAL A 290 -3.26 13.66 9.66
C VAL A 290 -2.94 14.92 10.45
N MET A 291 -2.08 15.78 9.91
CA MET A 291 -1.62 17.00 10.59
C MET A 291 -1.20 18.09 9.59
N PRO A 292 -1.05 19.36 10.04
CA PRO A 292 -0.53 20.43 9.20
C PRO A 292 0.84 20.09 8.60
N ALA A 293 1.12 20.56 7.38
CA ALA A 293 2.36 20.24 6.66
C ALA A 293 3.64 20.53 7.46
N GLY A 294 3.66 21.60 8.25
CA GLY A 294 4.79 21.98 9.09
C GLY A 294 5.08 21.04 10.27
N GLU A 295 4.11 20.20 10.65
CA GLU A 295 4.21 19.25 11.77
C GLU A 295 4.54 17.82 11.30
N LEU A 296 4.38 17.56 10.00
CA LEU A 296 4.44 16.22 9.42
C LEU A 296 5.82 15.54 9.56
N MET A 297 6.89 16.20 9.09
CA MET A 297 8.25 15.65 9.23
C MET A 297 8.76 15.62 10.68
N PRO A 298 8.50 16.65 11.53
CA PRO A 298 8.76 16.55 12.97
C PRO A 298 8.14 15.30 13.60
N ARG A 299 6.86 15.03 13.31
CA ARG A 299 6.16 13.85 13.83
C ARG A 299 6.71 12.54 13.29
N ALA A 300 7.03 12.46 12.00
CA ALA A 300 7.67 11.30 11.40
C ALA A 300 9.02 10.97 12.07
N ARG A 301 9.84 11.99 12.34
CA ARG A 301 11.13 11.84 13.02
C ARG A 301 10.99 11.44 14.48
N GLU A 302 9.99 11.99 15.18
CA GLU A 302 9.69 11.57 16.56
C GLU A 302 9.38 10.07 16.62
N LEU A 303 8.40 9.61 15.82
CA LEU A 303 8.04 8.19 15.72
C LEU A 303 9.22 7.32 15.30
N ALA A 304 10.01 7.77 14.33
CA ALA A 304 11.17 7.03 13.86
C ALA A 304 12.23 6.86 14.95
N ARG A 305 12.50 7.90 15.75
CA ARG A 305 13.46 7.80 16.86
C ARG A 305 12.95 6.89 17.99
N GLU A 306 11.66 6.91 18.28
CA GLU A 306 11.07 5.96 19.22
C GLU A 306 11.21 4.51 18.74
N LEU A 307 10.99 4.25 17.45
CA LEU A 307 11.18 2.94 16.82
C LEU A 307 12.66 2.55 16.81
N ALA A 308 13.54 3.47 16.47
CA ALA A 308 14.99 3.26 16.50
C ALA A 308 15.53 3.10 17.94
N ALA A 309 14.86 3.55 18.99
CA ALA A 309 15.32 3.28 20.36
C ALA A 309 15.15 1.81 20.78
N ARG A 310 14.33 1.03 20.07
CA ARG A 310 14.03 -0.37 20.40
C ARG A 310 15.14 -1.34 19.93
N PRO A 311 15.29 -2.53 20.55
CA PRO A 311 16.24 -3.55 20.10
C PRO A 311 16.16 -3.85 18.60
N VAL A 312 17.31 -3.85 17.91
CA VAL A 312 17.38 -3.97 16.43
C VAL A 312 16.63 -5.19 15.91
N LEU A 313 16.90 -6.38 16.46
CA LEU A 313 16.24 -7.61 16.00
C LEU A 313 14.73 -7.63 16.30
N GLN A 314 14.30 -6.99 17.39
CA GLN A 314 12.88 -6.85 17.68
C GLN A 314 12.19 -6.07 16.55
N MET A 315 12.73 -4.92 16.17
CA MET A 315 12.12 -4.10 15.12
C MET A 315 12.18 -4.78 13.76
N ARG A 316 13.31 -5.44 13.44
CA ARG A 316 13.43 -6.13 12.16
C ARG A 316 12.44 -7.27 12.01
N TYR A 317 12.38 -8.15 13.01
CA TYR A 317 11.45 -9.28 12.97
C TYR A 317 10.00 -8.86 13.12
N THR A 318 9.72 -7.73 13.78
CA THR A 318 8.38 -7.13 13.79
C THR A 318 7.94 -6.79 12.36
N ARG A 319 8.77 -6.10 11.56
CA ARG A 319 8.46 -5.81 10.15
C ARG A 319 8.26 -7.09 9.33
N VAL A 320 9.12 -8.08 9.50
CA VAL A 320 9.04 -9.38 8.78
C VAL A 320 7.69 -10.06 9.01
N VAL A 321 7.21 -10.15 10.25
CA VAL A 321 5.93 -10.81 10.54
C VAL A 321 4.72 -10.00 10.09
N LEU A 322 4.79 -8.66 10.14
CA LEU A 322 3.69 -7.78 9.74
C LEU A 322 3.50 -7.72 8.22
N THR A 323 4.59 -7.83 7.44
CA THR A 323 4.54 -7.71 5.97
C THR A 323 4.22 -9.00 5.23
N GLY A 324 4.35 -10.17 5.87
CA GLY A 324 4.23 -11.47 5.20
C GLY A 324 2.92 -11.67 4.42
N ARG A 325 1.81 -11.08 4.89
CA ARG A 325 0.52 -11.13 4.18
C ARG A 325 0.54 -10.29 2.89
N LEU A 326 1.02 -9.05 2.97
CA LEU A 326 1.12 -8.15 1.81
C LEU A 326 2.08 -8.71 0.76
N LYS A 327 3.25 -9.23 1.17
CA LYS A 327 4.21 -9.89 0.25
C LYS A 327 3.54 -10.95 -0.59
N ARG A 328 2.81 -11.87 0.05
CA ARG A 328 2.10 -12.94 -0.65
C ARG A 328 1.06 -12.42 -1.65
N LEU A 329 0.24 -11.43 -1.27
CA LEU A 329 -0.76 -10.87 -2.19
C LEU A 329 -0.12 -10.17 -3.39
N ILE A 330 0.96 -9.43 -3.15
CA ILE A 330 1.73 -8.78 -4.20
C ILE A 330 2.35 -9.82 -5.13
N ASP A 331 2.96 -10.88 -4.60
CA ASP A 331 3.55 -11.96 -5.39
C ASP A 331 2.52 -12.69 -6.25
N GLU A 332 1.32 -12.94 -5.70
CA GLU A 332 0.21 -13.60 -6.39
C GLU A 332 -0.33 -12.79 -7.57
N SER A 333 -0.41 -11.45 -7.44
CA SER A 333 -1.21 -10.63 -8.37
C SER A 333 -0.40 -9.71 -9.28
N LEU A 334 0.77 -9.24 -8.83
CA LEU A 334 1.49 -8.14 -9.49
C LEU A 334 1.96 -8.48 -10.91
N SER A 335 2.55 -9.67 -11.09
CA SER A 335 3.01 -10.12 -12.41
C SER A 335 1.85 -10.21 -13.41
N ASN A 336 0.69 -10.72 -13.00
CA ASN A 336 -0.46 -10.79 -13.89
C ASN A 336 -1.02 -9.39 -14.18
N GLY A 337 -1.12 -8.52 -13.16
CA GLY A 337 -1.60 -7.15 -13.30
C GLY A 337 -0.81 -6.36 -14.34
N LEU A 338 0.52 -6.30 -14.20
CA LEU A 338 1.38 -5.60 -15.15
C LEU A 338 1.35 -6.23 -16.56
N ALA A 339 1.14 -7.55 -16.68
CA ALA A 339 1.03 -8.19 -17.99
C ALA A 339 -0.26 -7.77 -18.72
N VAL A 340 -1.40 -7.76 -18.04
CA VAL A 340 -2.68 -7.34 -18.66
C VAL A 340 -2.75 -5.83 -18.88
N GLU A 341 -2.05 -5.06 -18.05
CA GLU A 341 -1.87 -3.63 -18.26
C GLU A 341 -1.10 -3.33 -19.54
N GLY A 342 0.03 -4.02 -19.78
CA GLY A 342 0.79 -3.87 -21.02
C GLY A 342 -0.01 -4.21 -22.26
N LEU A 343 -0.80 -5.28 -22.21
CA LEU A 343 -1.69 -5.65 -23.32
C LEU A 343 -2.70 -4.53 -23.63
N ALA A 344 -3.26 -3.88 -22.60
CA ALA A 344 -4.20 -2.78 -22.79
C ALA A 344 -3.53 -1.50 -23.29
N ILE A 345 -2.31 -1.20 -22.84
CA ILE A 345 -1.51 -0.09 -23.36
C ILE A 345 -1.20 -0.30 -24.85
N LEU A 346 -0.72 -1.48 -25.23
CA LEU A 346 -0.42 -1.80 -26.63
C LEU A 346 -1.66 -1.67 -27.54
N ASP A 347 -2.84 -2.09 -27.06
CA ASP A 347 -4.10 -1.88 -27.79
C ASP A 347 -4.46 -0.39 -27.92
N SER A 348 -4.22 0.40 -26.86
CA SER A 348 -4.43 1.85 -26.88
C SER A 348 -3.50 2.55 -27.89
N VAL A 349 -2.25 2.10 -28.00
CA VAL A 349 -1.30 2.57 -29.03
C VAL A 349 -1.81 2.25 -30.44
N ARG A 350 -2.26 1.00 -30.67
CA ARG A 350 -2.83 0.57 -31.95
C ARG A 350 -4.03 1.43 -32.36
N LEU A 351 -4.97 1.67 -31.44
CA LEU A 351 -6.15 2.51 -31.69
C LEU A 351 -5.79 3.97 -32.02
N ALA A 352 -4.78 4.52 -31.35
CA ALA A 352 -4.29 5.87 -31.64
C ALA A 352 -3.68 5.97 -33.04
N GLN A 353 -2.92 4.95 -33.47
CA GLN A 353 -2.34 4.88 -34.81
C GLN A 353 -3.42 4.76 -35.90
N GLU A 354 -4.46 3.95 -35.68
CA GLU A 354 -5.59 3.80 -36.60
C GLU A 354 -6.36 5.11 -36.79
N THR A 355 -6.61 5.84 -35.69
CA THR A 355 -7.29 7.14 -35.72
C THR A 355 -6.46 8.19 -36.47
N ALA A 356 -5.15 8.24 -36.22
CA ALA A 356 -4.26 9.16 -36.93
C ALA A 356 -4.17 8.85 -38.44
N ALA A 357 -4.28 7.58 -38.83
CA ALA A 357 -4.30 7.17 -40.24
C ALA A 357 -5.62 7.55 -40.94
N SER A 358 -6.77 7.46 -40.26
CA SER A 358 -8.05 7.88 -40.85
C SER A 358 -8.13 9.39 -41.07
N ASP A 359 -7.57 10.18 -40.16
CA ASP A 359 -7.58 11.65 -40.24
C ASP A 359 -6.69 12.20 -41.37
N GLN A 360 -5.80 11.38 -41.94
CA GLN A 360 -4.94 11.77 -43.08
C GLN A 360 -5.54 11.43 -44.44
N VAL A 361 -6.67 10.72 -44.49
CA VAL A 361 -7.34 10.28 -45.73
C VAL A 361 -8.57 11.15 -46.06
N GLU A 362 -9.07 11.93 -45.10
CA GLU A 362 -10.04 13.04 -45.31
C GLU A 362 -9.33 14.37 -45.60
#